data_AF-A0AA36C4L3-F1
#
_entry.id   AF-A0AA36C4L3-F1
#
_cell.length_a   1.000
_cell.length_b   1.000
_cell.length_c   1.000
_cell.angle_alpha   90.00
_cell.angle_beta   90.00
_cell.angle_gamma   90.00
#
_symmetry.space_group_name_H-M   'P 1'
#
loop_
_entity.id
_entity.type
_entity.pdbx_description
1 polymer ?
#
loop_
_entity_poly.entity_id
_entity_poly.type
_entity_poly.pdbx_seq_one_letter_code
_entity_poly.pdbx_strand_id
1 'polypeptide(L)'
;MMCGWDAPGYRPPSRGCVLQPSTSKEVSAILRHCHDRRIAVVPQAGNTGLVGASIPVHDEVVLSVRKMDKHFKFDDHTGVLSCDAGHILEELENKLAKWNYMMPFDLGAKGSCLIGGNLATCAGGIRLLRYGSLHAHVLGLTVVCPDSKGSILELGSANTSNDCRKIPRIAKEKLGEILSSFEMMDRGTMGVLKAQSHEEARLMWRLRESATIALTMDGQGKRHDVSLPLDHFYRLTEEVQKRVGNVAKRVVTYGHMGDGNSHLNLTSTKEKAEELYQV
;
A
#
# COMPACT_ATOMS: atom_id res chain seq x y z
N MET A 1 -13.29 -7.27 7.88
CA MET A 1 -12.24 -7.62 8.86
C MET A 1 -11.18 -6.53 8.76
N MET A 2 -11.17 -5.56 9.68
CA MET A 2 -10.11 -4.53 9.74
C MET A 2 -8.81 -5.25 10.15
N CYS A 3 -7.69 -4.93 9.50
CA CYS A 3 -6.38 -5.36 9.98
C CYS A 3 -6.17 -4.73 11.38
N GLY A 4 -6.46 -5.49 12.44
CA GLY A 4 -6.27 -5.05 13.81
C GLY A 4 -4.79 -4.87 14.08
N TRP A 5 -4.38 -3.65 14.36
CA TRP A 5 -3.07 -3.36 14.92
C TRP A 5 -3.08 -3.72 16.39
N ASP A 6 -2.92 -5.02 16.68
CA ASP A 6 -2.74 -5.53 18.04
C ASP A 6 -1.26 -5.51 18.43
N ALA A 7 -0.58 -4.39 18.16
CA ALA A 7 0.78 -4.19 18.65
C ALA A 7 0.73 -4.12 20.19
N PRO A 8 1.58 -4.86 20.92
CA PRO A 8 1.65 -4.79 22.38
C PRO A 8 1.80 -3.32 22.83
N GLY A 9 0.81 -2.81 23.56
CA GLY A 9 0.82 -1.45 24.11
C GLY A 9 0.03 -0.39 23.33
N TYR A 10 -0.48 -0.67 22.12
CA TYR A 10 -1.39 0.27 21.45
C TYR A 10 -2.72 0.36 22.21
N ARG A 11 -3.05 1.55 22.70
CA ARG A 11 -4.35 1.84 23.31
C ARG A 11 -5.07 2.82 22.40
N PRO A 12 -6.23 2.46 21.82
CA PRO A 12 -7.00 3.42 21.05
C PRO A 12 -7.37 4.62 21.93
N PRO A 13 -7.34 5.85 21.39
CA PRO A 13 -7.64 7.03 22.17
C PRO A 13 -9.05 6.98 22.77
N SER A 14 -9.18 7.48 24.00
CA SER A 14 -10.43 7.46 24.78
C SER A 14 -11.55 8.34 24.20
N ARG A 15 -11.21 9.27 23.29
CA ARG A 15 -12.14 10.12 22.53
C ARG A 15 -11.63 10.27 21.10
N GLY A 16 -12.13 9.45 20.17
CA GLY A 16 -11.83 9.55 18.75
C GLY A 16 -12.87 10.38 17.99
N CYS A 17 -12.42 11.25 17.08
CA CYS A 17 -13.28 11.91 16.10
C CYS A 17 -12.92 11.40 14.71
N VAL A 18 -13.91 10.94 13.95
CA VAL A 18 -13.74 10.51 12.56
C VAL A 18 -14.61 11.39 11.67
N LEU A 19 -13.99 12.09 10.73
CA LEU A 19 -14.65 12.89 9.71
C LEU A 19 -14.68 12.12 8.40
N GLN A 20 -15.83 12.09 7.73
CA GLN A 20 -16.05 11.35 6.48
C GLN A 20 -16.59 12.27 5.39
N PRO A 21 -15.76 13.19 4.84
CA PRO A 21 -16.18 14.04 3.74
C PRO A 21 -16.47 13.23 2.48
N SER A 22 -17.32 13.79 1.62
CA SER A 22 -17.69 13.22 0.32
C SER A 22 -17.12 14.03 -0.86
N THR A 23 -16.54 15.20 -0.61
CA THR A 23 -15.98 16.08 -1.66
C THR A 23 -14.66 16.73 -1.26
N SER A 24 -13.83 17.10 -2.24
CA SER A 24 -12.58 17.84 -2.01
C SER A 24 -12.80 19.21 -1.34
N LYS A 25 -13.97 19.83 -1.55
CA LYS A 25 -14.36 21.09 -0.90
C LYS A 25 -14.60 20.91 0.60
N GLU A 26 -15.24 19.81 1.00
CA GLU A 26 -15.42 19.45 2.41
C GLU A 26 -14.07 19.15 3.06
N VAL A 27 -13.19 18.39 2.39
CA VAL A 27 -11.82 18.15 2.85
C VAL A 27 -11.07 19.47 3.07
N SER A 28 -11.14 20.39 2.11
CA SER A 28 -10.56 21.74 2.19
C SER A 28 -11.08 22.53 3.40
N ALA A 29 -12.39 22.53 3.63
CA ALA A 29 -13.00 23.21 4.77
C ALA A 29 -12.55 22.60 6.12
N ILE A 30 -12.46 21.27 6.19
CA ILE A 30 -11.96 20.56 7.38
C ILE A 30 -10.50 20.91 7.65
N LEU A 31 -9.63 20.78 6.64
CA LEU A 31 -8.19 21.02 6.81
C LEU A 31 -7.90 22.48 7.16
N ARG A 32 -8.64 23.44 6.59
CA ARG A 32 -8.56 24.85 6.99
C ARG A 32 -8.92 25.03 8.46
N HIS A 33 -10.04 24.45 8.90
CA HIS A 33 -10.46 24.53 10.30
C HIS A 33 -9.43 23.91 11.24
N CYS A 34 -8.88 22.75 10.88
CA CYS A 34 -7.83 22.07 11.64
C CYS A 34 -6.55 22.90 11.68
N HIS A 35 -6.15 23.51 10.56
CA HIS A 35 -4.98 24.39 10.48
C HIS A 35 -5.11 25.58 11.43
N ASP A 36 -6.25 26.29 11.40
CA ASP A 36 -6.49 27.49 12.21
C ASP A 36 -6.53 27.18 13.71
N ARG A 37 -6.97 25.97 14.09
CA ARG A 37 -7.07 25.53 15.48
C ARG A 37 -5.92 24.65 15.96
N ARG A 38 -4.91 24.42 15.10
CA ARG A 38 -3.77 23.52 15.39
C ARG A 38 -4.21 22.11 15.80
N ILE A 39 -5.25 21.58 15.16
CA ILE A 39 -5.74 20.23 15.37
C ILE A 39 -4.98 19.28 14.43
N ALA A 40 -4.36 18.25 14.99
CA ALA A 40 -3.68 17.22 14.22
C ALA A 40 -4.68 16.32 13.48
N VAL A 41 -4.31 15.90 12.27
CA VAL A 41 -5.17 15.11 11.37
C VAL A 41 -4.42 13.90 10.87
N VAL A 42 -5.05 12.72 10.94
CA VAL A 42 -4.55 11.48 10.34
C VAL A 42 -5.42 11.14 9.13
N PRO A 43 -4.90 11.23 7.89
CA PRO A 43 -5.62 10.78 6.72
C PRO A 43 -5.75 9.26 6.73
N GLN A 44 -6.96 8.75 6.51
CA GLN A 44 -7.23 7.31 6.53
C GLN A 44 -8.02 6.87 5.30
N ALA A 45 -7.45 5.91 4.57
CA ALA A 45 -8.09 5.27 3.42
C ALA A 45 -8.76 3.95 3.85
N GLY A 46 -8.31 2.81 3.29
CA GLY A 46 -8.84 1.48 3.58
C GLY A 46 -8.48 0.93 4.96
N ASN A 47 -7.54 1.58 5.66
CA ASN A 47 -6.92 1.11 6.90
C ASN A 47 -6.30 -0.29 6.79
N THR A 48 -5.62 -0.54 5.66
CA THR A 48 -4.92 -1.80 5.35
C THR A 48 -3.40 -1.66 5.40
N GLY A 49 -2.89 -0.51 5.85
CA GLY A 49 -1.45 -0.24 5.93
C GLY A 49 -0.78 -1.06 7.02
N LEU A 50 0.50 -1.42 6.81
CA LEU A 50 1.29 -2.32 7.64
C LEU A 50 2.43 -1.62 8.40
N VAL A 51 2.38 -0.28 8.54
CA VAL A 51 3.37 0.54 9.30
C VAL A 51 2.76 1.51 10.33
N GLY A 52 1.47 1.36 10.67
CA GLY A 52 0.80 2.14 11.74
C GLY A 52 0.36 3.56 11.34
N ALA A 53 0.84 4.08 10.22
CA ALA A 53 0.56 5.46 9.78
C ALA A 53 -0.92 5.79 9.53
N SER A 54 -1.78 4.78 9.35
CA SER A 54 -3.22 4.99 9.11
C SER A 54 -4.04 5.12 10.40
N ILE A 55 -3.40 5.15 11.57
CA ILE A 55 -4.03 5.11 12.88
C ILE A 55 -3.52 6.27 13.76
N PRO A 56 -4.39 6.98 14.50
CA PRO A 56 -3.96 8.03 15.43
C PRO A 56 -3.14 7.46 16.59
N VAL A 57 -2.10 8.20 17.00
CA VAL A 57 -1.24 7.83 18.14
C VAL A 57 -1.76 8.49 19.42
N HIS A 58 -2.25 9.72 19.30
CA HIS A 58 -2.81 10.52 20.37
C HIS A 58 -4.29 10.79 20.09
N ASP A 59 -4.68 12.06 20.04
CA ASP A 59 -6.04 12.55 19.86
C ASP A 59 -6.27 13.14 18.45
N GLU A 60 -5.46 12.73 17.46
CA GLU A 60 -5.60 13.23 16.10
C GLU A 60 -6.97 12.89 15.52
N VAL A 61 -7.55 13.85 14.79
CA VAL A 61 -8.81 13.63 14.08
C VAL A 61 -8.54 12.74 12.87
N VAL A 62 -9.30 11.67 12.72
CA VAL A 62 -9.21 10.79 11.55
C VAL A 62 -10.01 11.40 10.41
N LEU A 63 -9.34 11.69 9.30
CA LEU A 63 -9.96 12.17 8.06
C LEU A 63 -10.09 10.99 7.08
N SER A 64 -11.27 10.40 7.03
CA SER A 64 -11.53 9.22 6.20
C SER A 64 -12.03 9.59 4.80
N VAL A 65 -11.34 9.13 3.77
CA VAL A 65 -11.73 9.37 2.35
C VAL A 65 -12.74 8.35 1.81
N ARG A 66 -13.25 7.44 2.65
CA ARG A 66 -14.11 6.32 2.23
C ARG A 66 -15.38 6.74 1.51
N LYS A 67 -15.95 7.92 1.82
CA LYS A 67 -17.17 8.44 1.16
C LYS A 67 -16.90 9.23 -0.13
N MET A 68 -15.64 9.43 -0.49
CA MET A 68 -15.25 10.02 -1.78
C MET A 68 -15.16 8.89 -2.81
N ASP A 69 -16.31 8.36 -3.23
CA ASP A 69 -16.42 7.15 -4.07
C ASP A 69 -17.39 7.33 -5.25
N LYS A 70 -17.68 8.58 -5.64
CA LYS A 70 -18.76 8.89 -6.59
C LYS A 70 -18.25 9.12 -8.00
N HIS A 71 -17.12 9.81 -8.16
CA HIS A 71 -16.54 10.09 -9.47
C HIS A 71 -15.84 8.85 -10.03
N PHE A 72 -16.27 8.44 -11.22
CA PHE A 72 -15.63 7.41 -12.03
C PHE A 72 -15.83 7.79 -13.51
N LYS A 73 -14.73 8.05 -14.22
CA LYS A 73 -14.72 8.34 -15.64
C LYS A 73 -13.58 7.57 -16.29
N PHE A 74 -13.93 6.71 -17.22
CA PHE A 74 -12.99 5.91 -17.99
C PHE A 74 -13.06 6.30 -19.47
N ASP A 75 -11.91 6.51 -20.09
CA ASP A 75 -11.74 6.73 -21.52
C ASP A 75 -11.17 5.45 -22.14
N ASP A 76 -11.99 4.74 -22.91
CA ASP A 76 -11.66 3.43 -23.47
C ASP A 76 -10.75 3.49 -24.71
N HIS A 77 -10.62 4.67 -25.31
CA HIS A 77 -9.68 4.92 -26.41
C HIS A 77 -8.25 5.07 -25.88
N THR A 78 -8.08 5.77 -24.76
CA THR A 78 -6.76 6.07 -24.17
C THR A 78 -6.39 5.13 -23.01
N GLY A 79 -7.37 4.44 -22.42
CA GLY A 79 -7.18 3.63 -21.22
C GLY A 79 -7.06 4.43 -19.93
N VAL A 80 -7.37 5.73 -19.95
CA VAL A 80 -7.21 6.62 -18.79
C VAL A 80 -8.42 6.54 -17.87
N LEU A 81 -8.17 6.23 -16.59
CA LEU A 81 -9.15 6.28 -15.51
C LEU A 81 -8.97 7.53 -14.66
N SER A 82 -10.04 8.32 -14.52
CA SER A 82 -10.18 9.38 -13.53
C SER A 82 -11.22 8.96 -12.49
N CYS A 83 -10.84 8.91 -11.22
CA CYS A 83 -11.73 8.47 -10.14
C CYS A 83 -11.39 9.13 -8.81
N ASP A 84 -12.34 9.09 -7.86
CA ASP A 84 -12.09 9.57 -6.50
C ASP A 84 -11.15 8.64 -5.69
N ALA A 85 -10.48 9.21 -4.70
CA ALA A 85 -9.54 8.51 -3.82
C ALA A 85 -10.17 7.38 -2.98
N GLY A 86 -11.49 7.41 -2.76
CA GLY A 86 -12.21 6.47 -1.90
C GLY A 86 -12.72 5.21 -2.59
N HIS A 87 -12.47 5.02 -3.90
CA HIS A 87 -12.84 3.77 -4.58
C HIS A 87 -12.00 2.58 -4.08
N ILE A 88 -12.67 1.44 -3.87
CA ILE A 88 -12.02 0.16 -3.55
C ILE A 88 -11.33 -0.38 -4.82
N LEU A 89 -10.11 -0.91 -4.67
CA LEU A 89 -9.33 -1.42 -5.80
C LEU A 89 -10.07 -2.52 -6.58
N GLU A 90 -10.64 -3.50 -5.89
CA GLU A 90 -11.41 -4.59 -6.51
C GLU A 90 -12.65 -4.10 -7.26
N GLU A 91 -13.33 -3.07 -6.75
CA GLU A 91 -14.48 -2.48 -7.44
C GLU A 91 -14.10 -1.80 -8.76
N LEU A 92 -12.94 -1.12 -8.80
CA LEU A 92 -12.44 -0.52 -10.03
C LEU A 92 -12.02 -1.59 -11.04
N GLU A 93 -11.37 -2.66 -10.61
CA GLU A 93 -11.03 -3.78 -11.49
C GLU A 93 -12.28 -4.39 -12.13
N ASN A 94 -13.32 -4.64 -11.32
CA ASN A 94 -14.61 -5.15 -11.80
C ASN A 94 -15.31 -4.17 -12.76
N LYS A 95 -15.20 -2.86 -12.54
CA LYS A 95 -15.75 -1.84 -13.45
C LYS A 95 -14.99 -1.83 -14.78
N LEU A 96 -13.66 -1.80 -14.74
CA LEU A 96 -12.79 -1.75 -15.92
C LEU A 96 -12.89 -3.00 -16.80
N ALA A 97 -13.20 -4.16 -16.21
CA ALA A 97 -13.39 -5.42 -16.95
C ALA A 97 -14.43 -5.31 -18.08
N LYS A 98 -15.42 -4.41 -17.97
CA LYS A 98 -16.42 -4.16 -19.02
C LYS A 98 -15.82 -3.67 -20.34
N TRP A 99 -14.67 -3.02 -20.27
CA TRP A 99 -13.92 -2.51 -21.42
C TRP A 99 -12.71 -3.39 -21.77
N ASN A 100 -12.57 -4.57 -21.15
CA ASN A 100 -11.38 -5.42 -21.22
C ASN A 100 -10.09 -4.74 -20.72
N TYR A 101 -10.24 -3.80 -19.77
CA TYR A 101 -9.12 -3.19 -19.06
C TYR A 101 -8.99 -3.74 -17.64
N MET A 102 -7.82 -3.53 -17.04
CA MET A 102 -7.52 -3.89 -15.66
C MET A 102 -6.70 -2.79 -14.98
N MET A 103 -6.66 -2.79 -13.65
CA MET A 103 -5.73 -1.94 -12.92
C MET A 103 -4.29 -2.44 -13.13
N PRO A 104 -3.29 -1.53 -13.28
CA PRO A 104 -1.91 -1.93 -13.54
C PRO A 104 -1.20 -2.53 -12.33
N PHE A 105 -1.83 -2.50 -11.15
CA PHE A 105 -1.33 -3.06 -9.92
C PHE A 105 -2.45 -3.85 -9.24
N ASP A 106 -2.06 -4.84 -8.43
CA ASP A 106 -2.98 -5.69 -7.68
C ASP A 106 -2.28 -6.20 -6.42
N LEU A 107 -3.03 -6.35 -5.33
CA LEU A 107 -2.48 -6.66 -4.02
C LEU A 107 -3.52 -7.39 -3.15
N GLY A 108 -3.05 -8.16 -2.18
CA GLY A 108 -3.93 -9.04 -1.38
C GLY A 108 -5.03 -8.33 -0.60
N ALA A 109 -4.89 -7.02 -0.34
CA ALA A 109 -5.91 -6.20 0.29
C ALA A 109 -6.91 -5.55 -0.70
N LYS A 110 -6.98 -5.99 -1.97
CA LYS A 110 -7.78 -5.35 -3.03
C LYS A 110 -9.26 -5.12 -2.68
N GLY A 111 -9.85 -6.01 -1.88
CA GLY A 111 -11.25 -5.91 -1.44
C GLY A 111 -11.51 -4.85 -0.36
N SER A 112 -10.48 -4.18 0.16
CA SER A 112 -10.63 -3.17 1.22
C SER A 112 -9.69 -1.97 1.13
N CYS A 113 -8.57 -2.08 0.40
CA CYS A 113 -7.71 -0.94 0.13
C CYS A 113 -8.41 0.04 -0.83
N LEU A 114 -8.18 1.34 -0.60
CA LEU A 114 -8.73 2.40 -1.44
C LEU A 114 -7.62 3.01 -2.30
N ILE A 115 -7.96 3.50 -3.48
CA ILE A 115 -6.99 4.06 -4.44
C ILE A 115 -6.14 5.19 -3.86
N GLY A 116 -6.73 6.09 -3.07
CA GLY A 116 -5.98 7.16 -2.41
C GLY A 116 -4.92 6.63 -1.45
N GLY A 117 -5.22 5.53 -0.75
CA GLY A 117 -4.25 4.84 0.10
C GLY A 117 -3.13 4.20 -0.71
N ASN A 118 -3.48 3.50 -1.79
CA ASN A 118 -2.51 2.87 -2.68
C ASN A 118 -1.53 3.90 -3.27
N LEU A 119 -2.03 5.07 -3.68
CA LEU A 119 -1.22 6.17 -4.17
C LEU A 119 -0.32 6.78 -3.08
N ALA A 120 -0.89 7.06 -1.90
CA ALA A 120 -0.15 7.64 -0.77
C ALA A 120 1.00 6.75 -0.29
N THR A 121 0.86 5.43 -0.41
CA THR A 121 1.90 4.47 -0.03
C THR A 121 2.77 4.03 -1.21
N CYS A 122 2.54 4.52 -2.43
CA CYS A 122 3.15 4.02 -3.65
C CYS A 122 3.09 2.48 -3.75
N ALA A 123 1.88 1.92 -3.61
CA ALA A 123 1.67 0.49 -3.56
C ALA A 123 2.21 -0.21 -4.82
N GLY A 124 2.97 -1.29 -4.60
CA GLY A 124 3.41 -2.19 -5.66
C GLY A 124 2.42 -3.33 -5.85
N GLY A 125 2.86 -4.56 -5.56
CA GLY A 125 2.02 -5.74 -5.55
C GLY A 125 2.35 -6.72 -6.67
N ILE A 126 1.46 -7.69 -6.90
CA ILE A 126 1.76 -8.91 -7.68
C ILE A 126 1.99 -8.64 -9.18
N ARG A 127 1.61 -7.46 -9.68
CA ARG A 127 1.78 -7.08 -11.09
C ARG A 127 2.93 -6.09 -11.33
N LEU A 128 3.68 -5.71 -10.28
CA LEU A 128 4.75 -4.71 -10.36
C LEU A 128 5.79 -5.06 -11.44
N LEU A 129 6.20 -6.33 -11.52
CA LEU A 129 7.18 -6.78 -12.51
C LEU A 129 6.75 -6.51 -13.96
N ARG A 130 5.44 -6.61 -14.26
CA ARG A 130 4.93 -6.48 -15.62
C ARG A 130 4.65 -5.03 -15.99
N TYR A 131 4.05 -4.25 -15.08
CA TYR A 131 3.56 -2.91 -15.40
C TYR A 131 4.44 -1.81 -14.79
N GLY A 132 5.28 -2.12 -13.81
CA GLY A 132 6.14 -1.16 -13.12
C GLY A 132 5.43 -0.47 -11.96
N SER A 133 6.12 0.53 -11.39
CA SER A 133 5.64 1.28 -10.22
C SER A 133 4.31 1.98 -10.49
N LEU A 134 3.45 2.03 -9.46
CA LEU A 134 2.24 2.84 -9.48
C LEU A 134 2.53 4.30 -9.84
N HIS A 135 3.67 4.84 -9.40
CA HIS A 135 4.10 6.20 -9.74
C HIS A 135 4.12 6.47 -11.25
N ALA A 136 4.55 5.49 -12.07
CA ALA A 136 4.61 5.64 -13.51
C ALA A 136 3.22 5.71 -14.19
N HIS A 137 2.17 5.28 -13.49
CA HIS A 137 0.80 5.24 -14.00
C HIS A 137 -0.03 6.45 -13.58
N VAL A 138 0.50 7.33 -12.72
CA VAL A 138 -0.21 8.52 -12.25
C VAL A 138 -0.04 9.65 -13.25
N LEU A 139 -1.12 9.97 -13.97
CA LEU A 139 -1.14 11.08 -14.94
C LEU A 139 -1.48 12.44 -14.30
N GLY A 140 -2.16 12.41 -13.15
CA GLY A 140 -2.56 13.59 -12.40
C GLY A 140 -3.22 13.24 -11.07
N LEU A 141 -3.28 14.22 -10.18
CA LEU A 141 -3.82 14.12 -8.82
C LEU A 141 -4.46 15.44 -8.41
N THR A 142 -5.63 15.35 -7.76
CA THR A 142 -6.19 16.45 -6.97
C THR A 142 -5.75 16.29 -5.52
N VAL A 143 -5.05 17.28 -4.97
CA VAL A 143 -4.52 17.25 -3.61
C VAL A 143 -5.04 18.44 -2.81
N VAL A 144 -5.45 18.21 -1.56
CA VAL A 144 -5.84 19.29 -0.64
C VAL A 144 -4.72 19.54 0.36
N CYS A 145 -4.22 20.76 0.41
CA CYS A 145 -3.12 21.16 1.29
C CYS A 145 -3.63 21.59 2.68
N PRO A 146 -2.92 21.24 3.77
CA PRO A 146 -3.25 21.66 5.13
C PRO A 146 -2.72 23.08 5.43
N ASP A 147 -3.13 24.05 4.63
CA ASP A 147 -2.77 25.47 4.81
C ASP A 147 -3.96 26.31 5.31
N SER A 148 -3.72 27.59 5.60
CA SER A 148 -4.73 28.55 6.09
C SER A 148 -5.90 28.79 5.12
N LYS A 149 -5.78 28.36 3.85
CA LYS A 149 -6.83 28.49 2.84
C LYS A 149 -7.54 27.16 2.60
N GLY A 150 -6.94 26.04 2.96
CA GLY A 150 -7.33 24.69 2.53
C GLY A 150 -7.14 24.53 1.02
N SER A 151 -6.01 24.99 0.47
CA SER A 151 -5.80 25.06 -0.98
C SER A 151 -6.01 23.70 -1.67
N ILE A 152 -6.75 23.70 -2.78
CA ILE A 152 -6.91 22.52 -3.65
C ILE A 152 -5.97 22.71 -4.84
N LEU A 153 -5.06 21.75 -5.03
CA LEU A 153 -4.10 21.72 -6.11
C LEU A 153 -4.49 20.63 -7.11
N GLU A 154 -4.62 21.02 -8.37
CA GLU A 154 -4.76 20.09 -9.49
C GLU A 154 -3.38 19.89 -10.11
N LEU A 155 -2.86 18.67 -10.03
CA LEU A 155 -1.55 18.28 -10.54
C LEU A 155 -1.73 17.36 -11.73
N GLY A 156 -0.87 17.49 -12.74
CA GLY A 156 -0.91 16.65 -13.94
C GLY A 156 -1.52 17.34 -15.15
N SER A 157 -1.40 16.67 -16.30
CA SER A 157 -1.57 17.32 -17.61
C SER A 157 -3.02 17.36 -18.12
N ALA A 158 -4.01 17.34 -17.22
CA ALA A 158 -5.40 17.54 -17.58
C ALA A 158 -5.67 19.06 -17.72
N ASN A 159 -5.29 19.60 -18.88
CA ASN A 159 -5.60 20.92 -19.44
C ASN A 159 -4.56 22.04 -19.27
N THR A 160 -4.12 22.52 -20.44
CA THR A 160 -3.43 23.78 -20.79
C THR A 160 -1.90 23.80 -20.73
N SER A 161 -1.35 24.09 -21.91
CA SER A 161 -0.04 24.67 -22.16
C SER A 161 0.31 25.76 -21.13
N ASN A 162 1.23 25.49 -20.20
CA ASN A 162 2.32 26.39 -19.81
C ASN A 162 3.08 26.05 -18.52
N ASP A 163 2.76 24.99 -17.76
CA ASP A 163 3.45 24.76 -16.47
C ASP A 163 4.29 23.45 -16.39
N CYS A 164 4.83 23.00 -17.52
CA CYS A 164 5.72 21.83 -17.62
C CYS A 164 7.07 21.99 -16.88
N ARG A 165 7.33 23.14 -16.24
CA ARG A 165 8.65 23.48 -15.68
C ARG A 165 8.73 23.41 -14.15
N LYS A 166 7.63 23.21 -13.41
CA LYS A 166 7.65 23.19 -11.93
C LYS A 166 7.68 21.80 -11.30
N ILE A 167 7.22 20.76 -12.01
CA ILE A 167 7.19 19.39 -11.49
C ILE A 167 8.60 18.76 -11.37
N PRO A 168 9.55 18.99 -12.30
CA PRO A 168 10.87 18.36 -12.18
C PRO A 168 11.71 18.90 -11.02
N ARG A 169 11.47 20.13 -10.52
CA ARG A 169 12.36 20.76 -9.53
C ARG A 169 12.19 20.19 -8.12
N ILE A 170 10.97 19.82 -7.73
CA ILE A 170 10.67 19.25 -6.40
C ILE A 170 10.97 17.75 -6.37
N ALA A 171 10.77 17.04 -7.49
CA ALA A 171 11.12 15.62 -7.61
C ALA A 171 12.65 15.39 -7.68
N LYS A 172 13.41 16.31 -8.28
CA LYS A 172 14.85 16.15 -8.52
C LYS A 172 15.75 16.32 -7.28
N GLU A 173 15.26 16.92 -6.20
CA GLU A 173 16.05 17.11 -4.96
C GLU A 173 16.09 15.86 -4.05
N LYS A 174 15.34 14.78 -4.36
CA LYS A 174 15.31 13.55 -3.55
C LYS A 174 15.44 12.22 -4.30
N LEU A 175 15.60 12.23 -5.63
CA LEU A 175 15.54 11.02 -6.47
C LEU A 175 16.93 10.46 -6.87
N GLY A 176 17.90 10.55 -5.98
CA GLY A 176 19.31 10.23 -6.27
C GLY A 176 19.70 8.75 -6.27
N GLU A 177 18.86 7.82 -5.81
CA GLU A 177 19.35 6.46 -5.47
C GLU A 177 18.44 5.28 -5.88
N ILE A 178 17.68 5.35 -6.97
CA ILE A 178 16.89 4.18 -7.40
C ILE A 178 16.97 3.99 -8.91
N LEU A 179 18.16 3.64 -9.40
CA LEU A 179 18.33 3.13 -10.76
C LEU A 179 19.40 2.03 -10.77
N SER A 180 18.97 0.83 -11.15
CA SER A 180 19.69 -0.35 -11.68
C SER A 180 19.16 -1.62 -10.95
N SER A 181 18.69 -2.69 -11.58
CA SER A 181 19.05 -3.28 -12.88
C SER A 181 17.99 -4.28 -13.37
N PHE A 182 18.08 -4.60 -14.66
CA PHE A 182 17.43 -5.69 -15.39
C PHE A 182 18.30 -6.98 -15.41
N GLU A 183 17.64 -8.12 -15.71
CA GLU A 183 18.15 -9.48 -16.08
C GLU A 183 18.99 -10.24 -15.01
N MET A 184 18.97 -11.56 -14.80
CA MET A 184 18.76 -12.76 -15.63
C MET A 184 18.36 -13.98 -14.75
N MET A 185 17.90 -15.08 -15.36
CA MET A 185 17.45 -16.35 -14.75
C MET A 185 18.59 -17.35 -14.40
N ASP A 186 18.27 -18.22 -13.42
CA ASP A 186 18.59 -19.67 -13.29
C ASP A 186 19.52 -20.12 -12.13
N ARG A 187 19.00 -20.95 -11.20
CA ARG A 187 19.31 -22.41 -11.05
C ARG A 187 18.84 -22.97 -9.71
N GLY A 188 17.93 -23.95 -9.77
CA GLY A 188 17.62 -24.83 -8.63
C GLY A 188 16.16 -25.28 -8.57
N THR A 189 15.73 -26.05 -9.56
CA THR A 189 14.54 -26.93 -9.56
C THR A 189 13.36 -26.50 -8.69
N MET A 190 12.79 -25.33 -8.95
CA MET A 190 11.40 -25.04 -8.61
C MET A 190 10.55 -25.70 -9.70
N GLY A 191 9.87 -26.80 -9.38
CA GLY A 191 8.92 -27.39 -10.33
C GLY A 191 7.92 -26.32 -10.77
N VAL A 192 7.78 -26.09 -12.08
CA VAL A 192 6.77 -25.17 -12.60
C VAL A 192 5.40 -25.81 -12.39
N LEU A 193 4.73 -25.42 -11.32
CA LEU A 193 3.33 -25.78 -11.09
C LEU A 193 2.48 -24.97 -12.07
N LYS A 194 2.01 -25.65 -13.12
CA LYS A 194 1.10 -25.07 -14.10
C LYS A 194 -0.34 -25.42 -13.71
N ALA A 195 -1.13 -24.40 -13.41
CA ALA A 195 -2.58 -24.57 -13.25
C ALA A 195 -3.19 -25.15 -14.53
N GLN A 196 -4.04 -26.17 -14.38
CA GLN A 196 -4.79 -26.82 -15.45
C GLN A 196 -6.15 -26.16 -15.69
N SER A 197 -6.58 -25.25 -14.81
CA SER A 197 -7.85 -24.51 -14.94
C SER A 197 -7.78 -23.11 -14.33
N HIS A 198 -8.75 -22.25 -14.70
CA HIS A 198 -8.93 -20.94 -14.09
C HIS A 198 -9.25 -21.02 -12.58
N GLU A 199 -9.94 -22.08 -12.14
CA GLU A 199 -10.22 -22.30 -10.72
C GLU A 199 -8.96 -22.63 -9.94
N GLU A 200 -8.13 -23.51 -10.49
CA GLU A 200 -6.83 -23.85 -9.92
C GLU A 200 -5.89 -22.63 -9.88
N ALA A 201 -5.84 -21.83 -10.95
CA ALA A 201 -5.07 -20.59 -10.98
C ALA A 201 -5.55 -19.62 -9.89
N ARG A 202 -6.86 -19.44 -9.72
CA ARG A 202 -7.43 -18.61 -8.64
C ARG A 202 -7.10 -19.17 -7.26
N LEU A 203 -7.10 -20.49 -7.08
CA LEU A 203 -6.70 -21.11 -5.82
C LEU A 203 -5.22 -20.85 -5.51
N MET A 204 -4.33 -21.03 -6.49
CA MET A 204 -2.90 -20.72 -6.35
C MET A 204 -2.67 -19.25 -5.95
N TRP A 205 -3.38 -18.31 -6.58
CA TRP A 205 -3.34 -16.90 -6.19
C TRP A 205 -3.86 -16.66 -4.78
N ARG A 206 -5.00 -17.26 -4.40
CA ARG A 206 -5.55 -17.15 -3.05
C ARG A 206 -4.58 -17.65 -1.98
N LEU A 207 -3.84 -18.73 -2.23
CA LEU A 207 -2.80 -19.21 -1.32
C LEU A 207 -1.71 -18.16 -1.12
N ARG A 208 -1.22 -17.53 -2.20
CA ARG A 208 -0.20 -16.47 -2.12
C ARG A 208 -0.73 -15.19 -1.44
N GLU A 209 -1.97 -14.79 -1.72
CA GLU A 209 -2.58 -13.56 -1.19
C GLU A 209 -2.95 -13.71 0.30
N SER A 210 -3.25 -14.93 0.76
CA SER A 210 -3.63 -15.22 2.15
C SER A 210 -2.44 -15.36 3.11
N ALA A 211 -1.19 -15.35 2.63
CA ALA A 211 0.00 -15.51 3.46
C ALA A 211 0.03 -14.54 4.66
N THR A 212 -0.28 -13.27 4.44
CA THR A 212 -0.34 -12.24 5.49
C THR A 212 -1.41 -12.53 6.55
N ILE A 213 -2.54 -13.11 6.15
CA ILE A 213 -3.64 -13.49 7.05
C ILE A 213 -3.21 -14.69 7.88
N ALA A 214 -2.64 -15.72 7.24
CA ALA A 214 -2.14 -16.91 7.91
C ALA A 214 -1.08 -16.56 8.98
N LEU A 215 -0.17 -15.64 8.69
CA LEU A 215 0.84 -15.16 9.65
C LEU A 215 0.23 -14.41 10.83
N THR A 216 -0.84 -13.66 10.59
CA THR A 216 -1.59 -12.97 11.66
C THR A 216 -2.26 -13.98 12.60
N MET A 217 -2.72 -15.11 12.07
CA MET A 217 -3.34 -16.17 12.86
C MET A 217 -2.32 -17.05 13.61
N ASP A 218 -1.05 -17.07 13.17
CA ASP A 218 -0.02 -17.96 13.73
C ASP A 218 0.54 -17.47 15.08
N GLY A 219 0.47 -16.17 15.38
CA GLY A 219 0.93 -15.58 16.63
C GLY A 219 1.26 -14.09 16.56
N GLN A 220 2.05 -13.61 17.51
CA GLN A 220 2.56 -12.24 17.52
C GLN A 220 3.63 -12.10 16.44
N GLY A 221 3.48 -11.10 15.57
CA GLY A 221 4.26 -11.01 14.33
C GLY A 221 5.13 -9.76 14.24
N LYS A 222 6.45 -9.94 14.06
CA LYS A 222 7.38 -8.88 13.64
C LYS A 222 7.56 -8.95 12.13
N ARG A 223 7.23 -7.86 11.43
CA ARG A 223 7.15 -7.83 9.96
C ARG A 223 8.17 -6.84 9.41
N HIS A 224 8.88 -7.27 8.39
CA HIS A 224 9.84 -6.48 7.64
C HIS A 224 9.54 -6.60 6.16
N ASP A 225 9.53 -5.47 5.48
CA ASP A 225 9.38 -5.37 4.04
C ASP A 225 10.65 -4.74 3.48
N VAL A 226 11.50 -5.55 2.85
CA VAL A 226 12.88 -5.18 2.51
C VAL A 226 13.19 -5.47 1.05
N SER A 227 13.92 -4.58 0.41
CA SER A 227 14.51 -4.82 -0.91
C SER A 227 15.92 -5.38 -0.75
N LEU A 228 16.21 -6.48 -1.44
CA LEU A 228 17.52 -7.12 -1.45
C LEU A 228 17.96 -7.37 -2.89
N PRO A 229 19.28 -7.36 -3.17
CA PRO A 229 19.79 -7.93 -4.41
C PRO A 229 19.37 -9.41 -4.50
N LEU A 230 19.02 -9.86 -5.70
CA LEU A 230 18.50 -11.21 -5.97
C LEU A 230 19.38 -12.32 -5.38
N ASP A 231 20.70 -12.17 -5.46
CA ASP A 231 21.68 -13.11 -4.93
C ASP A 231 21.57 -13.35 -3.42
N HIS A 232 20.91 -12.45 -2.69
CA HIS A 232 20.71 -12.50 -1.25
C HIS A 232 19.28 -12.85 -0.85
N PHE A 233 18.34 -12.92 -1.80
CA PHE A 233 16.91 -13.12 -1.52
C PHE A 233 16.64 -14.36 -0.68
N TYR A 234 17.28 -15.49 -1.03
CA TYR A 234 17.11 -16.76 -0.32
C TYR A 234 17.98 -16.91 0.93
N ARG A 235 19.04 -16.09 1.08
CA ARG A 235 19.93 -16.15 2.25
C ARG A 235 19.32 -15.48 3.49
N LEU A 236 18.43 -14.51 3.30
CA LEU A 236 17.83 -13.73 4.39
C LEU A 236 17.18 -14.62 5.46
N THR A 237 16.38 -15.60 5.05
CA THR A 237 15.64 -16.48 5.98
C THR A 237 16.59 -17.25 6.89
N GLU A 238 17.62 -17.87 6.31
CA GLU A 238 18.58 -18.69 7.06
C GLU A 238 19.39 -17.85 8.04
N GLU A 239 19.86 -16.68 7.62
CA GLU A 239 20.63 -15.78 8.46
C GLU A 239 19.79 -15.21 9.61
N VAL A 240 18.54 -14.84 9.35
CA VAL A 240 17.61 -14.37 10.39
C VAL A 240 17.29 -15.51 11.35
N GLN A 241 17.03 -16.72 10.86
CA GLN A 241 16.74 -17.88 11.70
C GLN A 241 17.89 -18.23 12.64
N LYS A 242 19.14 -18.19 12.15
CA LYS A 242 20.34 -18.35 12.98
C LYS A 242 20.44 -17.28 14.07
N ARG A 243 20.12 -16.02 13.74
CA ARG A 243 20.20 -14.89 14.67
C ARG A 243 19.13 -14.93 15.77
N VAL A 244 17.89 -15.21 15.41
CA VAL A 244 16.75 -15.16 16.37
C VAL A 244 16.58 -16.45 17.18
N GLY A 245 17.16 -17.56 16.71
CA GLY A 245 17.12 -18.85 17.40
C GLY A 245 15.70 -19.25 17.81
N ASN A 246 15.54 -19.61 19.08
CA ASN A 246 14.28 -20.11 19.64
C ASN A 246 13.32 -19.00 20.11
N VAL A 247 13.65 -17.73 19.89
CA VAL A 247 12.78 -16.59 20.21
C VAL A 247 11.60 -16.56 19.22
N ALA A 248 11.89 -16.76 17.94
CA ALA A 248 10.87 -16.90 16.90
C ALA A 248 10.31 -18.34 16.88
N LYS A 249 8.99 -18.45 16.87
CA LYS A 249 8.26 -19.69 16.55
C LYS A 249 8.46 -20.05 15.07
N ARG A 250 8.40 -19.06 14.17
CA ARG A 250 8.68 -19.22 12.74
C ARG A 250 9.40 -18.00 12.19
N VAL A 251 10.28 -18.24 11.23
CA VAL A 251 10.84 -17.22 10.33
C VAL A 251 10.38 -17.61 8.93
N VAL A 252 9.63 -16.73 8.28
CA VAL A 252 9.03 -16.97 6.98
C VAL A 252 9.36 -15.80 6.06
N THR A 253 9.87 -16.13 4.88
CA THR A 253 10.12 -15.16 3.82
C THR A 253 9.34 -15.57 2.58
N TYR A 254 8.62 -14.63 2.02
CA TYR A 254 7.96 -14.71 0.72
C TYR A 254 7.99 -13.31 0.12
N GLY A 255 7.55 -13.11 -1.12
CA GLY A 255 7.53 -11.76 -1.66
C GLY A 255 7.46 -11.75 -3.17
N HIS A 256 8.13 -10.78 -3.73
CA HIS A 256 8.19 -10.49 -5.15
C HIS A 256 9.64 -10.68 -5.60
N MET A 257 10.01 -11.94 -5.87
CA MET A 257 11.40 -12.23 -6.24
C MET A 257 11.83 -11.42 -7.46
N GLY A 258 10.98 -11.28 -8.48
CA GLY A 258 11.33 -10.59 -9.73
C GLY A 258 11.69 -9.10 -9.59
N ASP A 259 11.31 -8.44 -8.50
CA ASP A 259 11.67 -7.05 -8.21
C ASP A 259 12.55 -6.90 -6.96
N GLY A 260 13.04 -8.02 -6.41
CA GLY A 260 13.92 -8.06 -5.25
C GLY A 260 13.24 -7.71 -3.92
N ASN A 261 11.91 -7.62 -3.85
CA ASN A 261 11.19 -7.29 -2.63
C ASN A 261 10.81 -8.54 -1.81
N SER A 262 11.24 -8.54 -0.55
CA SER A 262 11.17 -9.67 0.37
C SER A 262 10.37 -9.29 1.62
N HIS A 263 9.27 -10.02 1.85
CA HIS A 263 8.42 -9.92 3.03
C HIS A 263 8.93 -10.89 4.09
N LEU A 264 9.87 -10.45 4.92
CA LEU A 264 10.38 -11.21 6.05
C LEU A 264 9.41 -11.08 7.23
N ASN A 265 8.91 -12.20 7.72
CA ASN A 265 7.96 -12.25 8.82
C ASN A 265 8.46 -13.23 9.89
N LEU A 266 8.45 -12.77 11.13
CA LEU A 266 8.77 -13.58 12.29
C LEU A 266 7.51 -13.69 13.15
N THR A 267 7.16 -14.90 13.58
CA THR A 267 6.06 -15.12 14.51
C THR A 267 6.59 -15.64 15.84
N SER A 268 5.94 -15.29 16.96
CA SER A 268 6.22 -15.83 18.29
C SER A 268 4.92 -16.12 19.05
N THR A 269 5.05 -16.83 20.17
CA THR A 269 3.96 -16.89 21.15
C THR A 269 3.83 -15.54 21.87
N LYS A 270 2.75 -15.35 22.64
CA LYS A 270 2.53 -14.09 23.37
C LYS A 270 3.61 -13.84 24.42
N GLU A 271 4.09 -14.89 25.06
CA GLU A 271 5.09 -14.83 26.14
C GLU A 271 6.44 -14.33 25.63
N LYS A 272 6.79 -14.64 24.38
CA LYS A 272 8.06 -14.26 23.74
C LYS A 272 7.97 -13.04 22.83
N ALA A 273 6.80 -12.39 22.77
CA ALA A 273 6.58 -11.28 21.84
C ALA A 273 7.52 -10.10 22.14
N GLU A 274 7.67 -9.72 23.41
CA GLU A 274 8.57 -8.63 23.80
C GLU A 274 10.02 -8.93 23.43
N GLU A 275 10.48 -10.16 23.72
CA GLU A 275 11.84 -10.61 23.35
C GLU A 275 12.06 -10.54 21.83
N LEU A 276 11.07 -10.97 21.02
CA LEU A 276 11.15 -10.88 19.55
C LEU A 276 11.30 -9.44 19.05
N TYR A 277 10.68 -8.46 19.71
CA TYR A 277 10.80 -7.06 19.32
C TYR A 277 12.17 -6.46 19.67
N GLN A 278 12.91 -7.03 20.62
CA GLN A 278 14.25 -6.56 21.02
C GLN A 278 15.42 -7.10 20.16
N VAL A 279 15.20 -8.17 19.39
CA VAL A 279 16.23 -8.82 18.53
C VAL A 279 16.29 -8.22 17.13
#